data_AF-A0A9E2VPW4-F1
#
_entry.id   AF-A0A9E2VPW4-F1
#
_cell.length_a   1.000
_cell.length_b   1.000
_cell.length_c   1.000
_cell.angle_alpha   90.00
_cell.angle_beta   90.00
_cell.angle_gamma   90.00
#
_symmetry.space_group_name_H-M   'P 1'
#
loop_
_entity.id
_entity.type
_entity.pdbx_description
1 polymer ?
#
loop_
_entity_poly.entity_id
_entity_poly.type
_entity_poly.pdbx_seq_one_letter_code
_entity_poly.pdbx_strand_id
1 'polypeptide(L)' 'QADRSKCRYAILLGDDEVARGSAILRNLGSKAQEELPLAGLATLLRSRNIAHILAR' A
#
# COMPACT_ATOMS: atom_id res chain seq x y z
N GLN A 1 -2.35 15.33 -1.80
CA GLN A 1 -2.70 14.83 -0.44
C GLN A 1 -3.81 13.79 -0.61
N ALA A 2 -3.68 12.61 -0.03
CA ALA A 2 -4.78 11.64 -0.01
C ALA A 2 -5.85 12.14 0.96
N ASP A 3 -7.09 12.24 0.49
CA ASP A 3 -8.24 12.62 1.30
C ASP A 3 -8.32 11.69 2.52
N ARG A 4 -8.09 12.23 3.73
CA ARG A 4 -7.93 11.46 4.97
C ARG A 4 -9.21 10.73 5.40
N SER A 5 -10.32 10.95 4.71
CA SER A 5 -11.66 10.57 5.13
C SER A 5 -12.12 9.18 4.63
N LYS A 6 -11.49 8.58 3.62
CA LYS A 6 -11.92 7.26 3.07
C LYS A 6 -10.81 6.26 2.72
N CYS A 7 -9.54 6.63 2.85
CA CYS A 7 -8.42 5.76 2.48
C CYS A 7 -7.78 5.12 3.72
N ARG A 8 -7.71 3.78 3.79
CA ARG A 8 -6.99 3.04 4.85
C ARG A 8 -5.48 2.97 4.61
N TYR A 9 -5.07 3.05 3.33
CA TYR A 9 -3.69 2.94 2.91
C TYR A 9 -3.31 4.05 1.93
N ALA A 10 -2.02 4.39 1.90
CA ALA A 10 -1.39 5.22 0.88
C ALA A 10 -0.15 4.51 0.32
N ILE A 11 0.09 4.63 -0.98
CA ILE A 11 1.35 4.23 -1.61
C ILE A 11 2.22 5.48 -1.73
N LEU A 12 3.45 5.41 -1.24
CA LEU A 12 4.47 6.43 -1.47
C LEU A 12 5.41 5.91 -2.56
N LEU A 13 5.61 6.73 -3.58
CA LEU A 13 6.42 6.42 -4.74
C LEU A 13 7.11 7.70 -5.21
N GLY A 14 8.41 7.81 -4.93
CA GLY A 14 9.32 8.83 -5.46
C GLY A 14 10.38 8.21 -6.36
N ASP A 15 11.38 9.03 -6.72
CA ASP A 15 12.46 8.64 -7.64
C ASP A 15 13.31 7.48 -7.09
N ASP A 16 13.67 7.54 -5.80
CA ASP A 16 14.43 6.49 -5.12
C ASP A 16 13.69 5.14 -5.10
N GLU A 17 12.38 5.17 -4.84
CA GLU A 17 11.55 3.96 -4.81
C GLU A 17 11.44 3.33 -6.21
N VAL A 18 11.27 4.16 -7.25
CA VAL A 18 11.29 3.70 -8.64
C VAL A 18 12.64 3.08 -9.00
N ALA A 19 13.75 3.74 -8.65
CA ALA A 19 15.10 3.24 -8.93
C ALA A 19 15.38 1.90 -8.22
N ARG A 20 14.80 1.69 -7.03
CA ARG A 20 14.94 0.45 -6.25
C ARG A 20 13.96 -0.65 -6.67
N GLY A 21 12.95 -0.32 -7.48
CA GLY A 21 11.89 -1.26 -7.86
C GLY A 21 10.93 -1.57 -6.72
N SER A 22 10.82 -0.69 -5.72
CA SER A 22 9.96 -0.84 -4.54
C SER A 22 9.00 0.34 -4.39
N ALA A 23 8.02 0.22 -3.50
CA ALA A 23 7.13 1.30 -3.08
C ALA A 23 6.79 1.12 -1.60
N ILE A 24 6.54 2.22 -0.89
CA ILE A 24 6.16 2.12 0.52
C ILE A 24 4.64 2.12 0.64
N LEU A 25 4.07 1.04 1.17
CA LEU A 25 2.68 0.98 1.62
C LEU A 25 2.60 1.54 3.04
N ARG A 26 1.91 2.66 3.20
CA ARG A 26 1.62 3.27 4.49
C ARG A 26 0.20 3.00 4.92
N ASN A 27 0.02 2.39 6.09
CA ASN A 27 -1.26 2.32 6.77
C ASN A 27 -1.54 3.66 7.46
N LEU A 28 -2.63 4.32 7.09
CA LEU A 28 -2.96 5.65 7.63
C LEU A 28 -3.58 5.58 9.03
N GLY A 29 -4.14 4.43 9.43
CA GLY A 29 -4.71 4.20 10.76
C GLY A 29 -3.63 3.86 11.80
N SER A 30 -2.80 2.85 11.54
CA SER A 30 -1.74 2.43 12.47
C SER A 30 -0.44 3.21 12.31
N LYS A 31 -0.30 4.00 11.23
CA LYS A 31 0.95 4.66 10.80
C LYS A 31 2.09 3.70 10.44
N ALA A 32 1.85 2.39 10.39
CA ALA A 32 2.83 1.39 9.94
C ALA A 32 3.21 1.60 8.48
N GLN A 33 4.43 1.24 8.13
CA GLN A 33 4.99 1.33 6.79
C GLN A 33 5.65 0.00 6.42
N GLU A 34 5.50 -0.39 5.16
CA GLU A 34 6.04 -1.62 4.62
C GLU A 34 6.55 -1.36 3.21
N GLU A 35 7.74 -1.84 2.89
CA GLU A 35 8.26 -1.81 1.53
C GLU A 35 7.69 -2.99 0.73
N LEU A 36 7.11 -2.69 -0.42
CA LEU A 36 6.55 -3.67 -1.34
C LEU A 36 7.26 -3.59 -2.70
N PRO A 37 7.48 -4.73 -3.38
CA PRO A 37 7.99 -4.69 -4.74
C PRO A 37 6.97 -4.06 -5.68
N LEU A 38 7.45 -3.26 -6.64
CA LEU A 38 6.61 -2.72 -7.73
C LEU A 38 6.12 -3.85 -8.64
N ALA A 39 6.97 -4.85 -8.86
CA ALA A 39 6.60 -6.05 -9.59
C ALA A 39 5.46 -6.78 -8.86
N GLY A 40 4.29 -6.85 -9.52
CA GLY A 40 3.12 -7.53 -8.96
C GLY A 40 2.39 -6.75 -7.85
N LEU A 41 2.71 -5.47 -7.63
CA LEU A 41 2.12 -4.64 -6.56
C LEU A 41 0.59 -4.67 -6.58
N ALA A 42 -0.04 -4.54 -7.76
CA ALA A 42 -1.50 -4.58 -7.89
C ALA A 42 -2.12 -5.92 -7.45
N THR A 43 -1.42 -7.03 -7.71
CA THR A 43 -1.85 -8.38 -7.28
C THR A 43 -1.70 -8.54 -5.77
N LEU A 44 -0.57 -8.10 -5.20
CA LEU A 44 -0.35 -8.09 -3.75
C LEU A 44 -1.42 -7.28 -3.02
N LEU A 45 -1.75 -6.09 -3.52
CA LEU A 45 -2.76 -5.21 -2.92
C LEU A 45 -4.17 -5.80 -3.04
N ARG A 46 -4.49 -6.45 -4.17
CA ARG A 46 -5.77 -7.18 -4.33
C ARG A 46 -5.93 -8.24 -3.25
N SER A 47 -4.93 -9.10 -3.04
CA SER A 47 -4.98 -10.17 -2.05
C SER A 47 -5.19 -9.67 -0.61
N ARG A 48 -4.69 -8.48 -0.27
CA ARG A 48 -4.88 -7.87 1.06
C ARG A 48 -6.28 -7.34 1.31
N ASN A 49 -7.02 -6.97 0.26
CA ASN A 49 -8.38 -6.45 0.39
C ASN A 49 -9.41 -7.58 0.62
N ILE A 50 -9.19 -8.74 -0.01
CA ILE A 50 -10.08 -9.91 0.09
C ILE A 50 -10.03 -10.53 1.50
N ALA A 51 -8.87 -10.50 2.16
CA ALA A 51 -8.71 -11.03 3.52
C ALA A 51 -9.57 -10.28 4.56
N HIS A 52 -9.89 -8.99 4.33
CA HIS A 52 -10.75 -8.22 5.24
C HIS A 52 -12.25 -8.42 4.98
N ILE A 53 -12.63 -8.85 3.77
CA ILE A 53 -14.04 -9.06 3.37
C ILE A 53 -14.52 -10.47 3.74
N LEU A 54 -13.65 -11.47 3.72
CA LEU A 54 -13.98 -12.87 4.04
C LEU A 54 -13.93 -13.22 5.54
N ALA A 55 -13.53 -12.27 6.41
CA ALA A 55 -13.43 -12.45 7.85
C ALA A 55 -14.56 -11.76 8.65
N ARG A 56 -15.72 -11.52 8.01
CA ARG A 56 -16.96 -11.06 8.64
C ARG A 56 -18.08 -12.01 8.32
#